data_AF-A0A178LJV3-F1
#
_entry.id   AF-A0A178LJV3-F1
#
_cell.length_a   1.000
_cell.length_b   1.000
_cell.length_c   1.000
_cell.angle_alpha   90.00
_cell.angle_beta   90.00
_cell.angle_gamma   90.00
#
_symmetry.space_group_name_H-M   'P 1'
#
loop_
_entity.id
_entity.type
_entity.pdbx_description
1 polymer ?
#
loop_
_entity_poly.entity_id
_entity_poly.type
_entity_poly.pdbx_seq_one_letter_code
_entity_poly.pdbx_strand_id
1 'polypeptide(L)' 'MTKFTITVEDTQDPNGVQISLDNKSQLHDSAAGRVALSMLRGATLIGRIPLPITAGTPGCNCEVCQATRELLETQPTIH' A
#
# COMPACT_ATOMS: atom_id res chain seq x y z
N MET A 1 23.15 -15.28 -3.85
CA MET A 1 22.32 -14.18 -3.30
C MET A 1 21.05 -14.11 -4.12
N THR A 2 19.88 -14.31 -3.51
CA THR A 2 18.59 -14.34 -4.21
C THR A 2 17.94 -12.96 -4.17
N LYS A 3 17.52 -12.44 -5.31
CA LYS A 3 16.83 -11.15 -5.43
C LYS A 3 15.35 -11.38 -5.69
N PHE A 4 14.51 -10.58 -5.04
CA PHE A 4 13.07 -10.54 -5.25
C PHE A 4 12.71 -9.16 -5.81
N THR A 5 11.94 -9.13 -6.90
CA THR A 5 11.45 -7.90 -7.52
C THR A 5 9.92 -7.94 -7.42
N ILE A 6 9.33 -6.89 -6.84
CA ILE A 6 7.88 -6.69 -6.82
C ILE A 6 7.58 -5.67 -7.92
N THR A 7 6.69 -6.03 -8.83
CA THR A 7 6.22 -5.14 -9.90
C THR A 7 4.76 -4.81 -9.61
N VAL A 8 4.44 -3.52 -9.63
CA VAL A 8 3.09 -2.99 -9.40
C VAL A 8 2.74 -2.17 -10.64
N GLU A 9 1.66 -2.55 -11.32
CA GLU A 9 1.20 -1.93 -12.56
C GLU A 9 -0.25 -1.47 -12.39
N ASP A 10 -0.52 -0.23 -12.78
CA ASP A 10 -1.89 0.24 -12.96
C ASP A 10 -2.45 -0.37 -14.24
N THR A 11 -3.62 -0.99 -14.14
CA THR A 11 -4.34 -1.51 -15.29
C THR A 11 -5.35 -0.47 -15.78
N GLN A 12 -5.92 -0.68 -16.97
CA GLN A 12 -6.96 0.19 -17.51
C GLN A 12 -8.29 0.09 -16.75
N ASP A 13 -8.44 -0.89 -15.85
CA ASP A 13 -9.62 -1.01 -15.02
C ASP A 13 -9.61 0.07 -13.93
N PRO A 14 -10.74 0.74 -13.65
CA PRO A 14 -10.82 1.85 -12.70
C PRO A 14 -10.45 1.51 -11.26
N ASN A 15 -10.30 0.23 -10.92
CA ASN A 15 -9.83 -0.28 -9.63
C ASN A 15 -8.69 -1.32 -9.78
N GLY A 16 -8.14 -1.49 -10.98
CA GLY A 16 -7.28 -2.62 -11.26
C GLY A 16 -5.82 -2.27 -11.05
N VAL A 17 -5.22 -2.83 -9.99
CA VAL A 17 -3.77 -2.86 -9.80
C VAL A 17 -3.31 -4.30 -9.98
N GLN A 18 -2.36 -4.52 -10.88
CA GLN A 18 -1.72 -5.80 -11.07
C GLN A 18 -0.41 -5.84 -10.28
N ILE A 19 -0.29 -6.81 -9.38
CA ILE A 19 0.91 -7.00 -8.56
C ILE A 19 1.54 -8.35 -8.89
N SER A 20 2.80 -8.34 -9.30
CA SER A 20 3.58 -9.54 -9.58
C SER A 20 4.86 -9.57 -8.75
N LEU A 21 5.41 -10.77 -8.55
CA LEU A 21 6.61 -11.02 -7.76
C LEU A 21 7.43 -12.08 -8.48
N ASP A 22 8.68 -11.76 -8.77
CA ASP A 22 9.64 -12.71 -9.32
C ASP A 22 10.11 -13.72 -8.27
N ASN A 23 10.53 -14.90 -8.72
CA ASN A 23 11.09 -15.97 -7.87
C ASN A 23 10.16 -16.45 -6.74
N LYS A 24 8.83 -16.45 -6.98
CA LYS A 24 7.81 -16.91 -6.01
C LYS A 24 8.09 -18.29 -5.42
N SER A 25 8.68 -19.21 -6.18
CA SER A 25 9.00 -20.56 -5.69
C SER A 25 9.99 -20.58 -4.53
N GLN A 26 10.82 -19.53 -4.38
CA GLN A 26 11.90 -19.44 -3.38
C GLN A 26 11.52 -18.53 -2.19
N LEU A 27 10.24 -18.18 -2.08
CA LEU A 27 9.71 -17.25 -1.06
C LEU A 27 9.98 -17.68 0.38
N HIS A 28 10.01 -18.99 0.64
CA HIS A 28 10.18 -19.53 1.98
C HIS A 28 11.65 -19.84 2.33
N ASP A 29 12.53 -19.80 1.34
CA ASP A 29 13.92 -20.25 1.46
C ASP A 29 14.86 -19.15 1.97
N SER A 30 14.36 -17.91 2.07
CA SER A 30 15.17 -16.78 2.52
C SER A 30 14.37 -15.76 3.33
N ALA A 31 15.06 -15.02 4.20
CA ALA A 31 14.48 -13.90 4.93
C ALA A 31 13.95 -12.80 3.98
N ALA A 32 14.67 -12.54 2.88
CA ALA A 32 14.23 -11.60 1.85
C ALA A 32 12.92 -12.03 1.18
N GLY A 33 12.73 -13.33 0.95
CA GLY A 33 11.47 -13.88 0.45
C GLY A 33 10.31 -13.65 1.43
N ARG A 34 10.52 -13.85 2.73
CA ARG A 34 9.49 -13.56 3.75
C ARG A 34 9.08 -12.09 3.77
N VAL A 35 10.04 -11.16 3.63
CA VAL A 35 9.76 -9.73 3.53
C VAL A 35 8.96 -9.43 2.26
N ALA A 36 9.38 -9.96 1.10
CA ALA A 36 8.66 -9.77 -0.16
C ALA A 36 7.23 -10.34 -0.11
N LEU A 37 7.01 -11.48 0.54
CA LEU A 37 5.68 -12.06 0.76
C LEU A 37 4.78 -11.15 1.61
N SER A 38 5.33 -10.55 2.66
CA SER A 38 4.58 -9.64 3.53
C SER A 38 4.16 -8.37 2.78
N MET A 39 5.05 -7.81 1.96
CA MET A 39 4.76 -6.66 1.09
C MET A 39 3.68 -7.01 0.05
N LEU A 40 3.78 -8.17 -0.58
CA LEU A 40 2.78 -8.63 -1.57
C LEU A 40 1.39 -8.78 -0.95
N ARG A 41 1.30 -9.35 0.26
CA ARG A 41 0.03 -9.50 1.00
C ARG A 41 -0.56 -8.15 1.40
N GLY A 42 0.28 -7.21 1.86
CA GLY A 42 -0.14 -5.85 2.16
C GLY A 42 -0.67 -5.12 0.92
N ALA A 43 0.07 -5.19 -0.19
CA ALA A 43 -0.31 -4.52 -1.44
C ALA A 43 -1.62 -5.10 -2.04
N THR A 44 -1.82 -6.42 -1.98
CA THR A 44 -3.08 -7.05 -2.43
C THR A 44 -4.28 -6.72 -1.54
N LEU A 45 -4.08 -6.45 -0.25
CA LEU A 45 -5.13 -5.94 0.63
C LEU A 45 -5.53 -4.51 0.25
N ILE A 46 -4.54 -3.65 0.01
CA ILE A 46 -4.73 -2.26 -0.43
C ILE A 46 -5.47 -2.21 -1.77
N GLY A 47 -5.10 -3.04 -2.76
CA GLY A 47 -5.77 -3.07 -4.06
C GLY A 47 -7.22 -3.59 -4.06
N ARG A 48 -7.69 -4.23 -2.97
CA ARG A 48 -9.08 -4.70 -2.82
C ARG A 48 -10.00 -3.71 -2.15
N ILE A 49 -9.43 -2.80 -1.36
CA ILE A 49 -10.18 -1.73 -0.74
C ILE A 49 -10.16 -0.61 -1.77
N PRO A 50 -11.32 -0.06 -2.20
CA PRO A 50 -11.36 1.19 -2.93
C PRO A 50 -10.91 2.29 -1.96
N LEU A 51 -9.62 2.32 -1.67
CA LEU A 51 -9.00 3.40 -0.95
C LEU A 51 -9.10 4.58 -1.91
N PRO A 52 -9.69 5.70 -1.48
CA PRO A 52 -9.62 6.89 -2.30
C PRO A 52 -8.14 7.09 -2.61
N ILE A 53 -7.85 7.49 -3.85
CA ILE A 53 -6.53 8.00 -4.23
C ILE A 53 -6.37 9.37 -3.54
N THR A 54 -6.55 9.42 -2.21
CA THR A 54 -5.89 10.39 -1.36
C THR A 54 -4.42 10.00 -1.45
N ALA A 55 -3.82 10.36 -2.57
CA ALA A 55 -2.42 10.61 -2.62
C ALA A 55 -2.11 11.41 -1.34
N GLY A 56 -1.15 10.94 -0.55
CA GLY A 56 -0.39 11.85 0.28
C GLY A 56 0.32 12.81 -0.68
N THR A 57 -0.40 13.78 -1.24
CA THR A 57 0.19 14.85 -2.04
C THR A 57 0.27 16.10 -1.18
N PRO A 58 1.44 16.77 -1.18
CA PRO A 58 1.63 18.03 -0.48
C PRO A 58 0.71 19.08 -1.09
N GLY A 59 -0.14 19.71 -0.28
CA GLY A 59 -0.92 20.88 -0.71
C GLY A 59 -2.41 20.90 -0.38
N CYS A 60 -3.00 19.89 0.27
CA CYS A 60 -4.36 20.06 0.80
C CYS A 60 -4.33 20.85 2.12
N ASN A 61 -4.28 22.17 2.02
CA ASN A 61 -4.32 23.11 3.15
C ASN A 61 -5.74 23.64 3.42
N CYS A 62 -6.79 23.03 2.87
CA CYS A 62 -8.14 23.45 3.23
C CYS A 62 -8.45 22.98 4.66
N GLU A 63 -9.29 23.74 5.37
CA GLU A 63 -9.62 23.50 6.78
C GLU A 63 -10.12 22.06 7.02
N VAL A 64 -10.84 21.49 6.06
CA VAL A 64 -11.36 20.11 6.12
C VAL A 64 -10.22 19.08 6.08
N CYS A 65 -9.24 19.27 5.19
CA CYS A 65 -8.07 18.40 5.12
C CYS A 65 -7.20 18.52 6.38
N GLN A 66 -7.05 19.74 6.91
CA GLN A 66 -6.31 19.98 8.15
C GLN A 66 -7.00 19.34 9.36
N ALA A 67 -8.32 19.51 9.50
CA ALA A 67 -9.10 18.88 10.57
C ALA A 67 -9.05 17.35 10.49
N THR A 68 -9.09 16.77 9.29
CA THR A 68 -8.97 15.32 9.10
C THR A 68 -7.57 14.82 9.47
N ARG A 69 -6.52 15.60 9.15
CA ARG A 69 -5.15 15.28 9.55
C ARG A 69 -4.98 15.35 11.06
N GLU A 70 -5.47 16.40 11.71
CA GLU A 70 -5.45 16.54 13.17
C GLU A 70 -6.22 15.42 13.87
N LEU A 71 -7.39 15.02 13.35
CA LEU A 71 -8.17 13.88 13.85
C LEU A 71 -7.36 12.57 13.81
N LEU A 72 -6.67 12.30 12.69
CA LEU A 72 -5.89 11.07 12.51
C LEU A 72 -4.59 11.08 13.33
N GLU A 73 -3.93 12.23 13.43
CA GLU A 73 -2.65 12.39 14.14
C GLU A 73 -2.83 12.43 15.66
N THR A 74 -3.80 13.19 16.16
CA THR A 74 -3.98 13.39 17.61
C THR A 74 -4.91 12.38 18.24
N GLN A 75 -5.65 11.59 17.43
CA GLN A 75 -6.69 10.65 17.86
C GLN A 75 -7.45 11.19 19.08
N PRO A 76 -7.98 12.44 19.02
CA PRO A 76 -8.53 13.08 20.20
C PRO A 76 -9.73 12.22 20.58
N THR A 77 -9.58 11.51 21.70
CA THR A 77 -10.48 10.46 22.14
C THR A 77 -11.91 11.00 22.11
N ILE A 78 -12.77 10.34 21.34
CA ILE A 78 -14.22 10.58 21.38
C ILE A 78 -14.63 10.38 22.83
N HIS A 79 -14.97 11.47 23.51
CA HIS A 79 -15.66 11.41 24.80
C HIS A 79 -17.13 11.12 24.58
#